data_AF-A0AAE8LMY1-F1
#
_entry.id   AF-A0AAE8LMY1-F1
#
_cell.length_a   1.000
_cell.length_b   1.000
_cell.length_c   1.000
_cell.angle_alpha   90.00
_cell.angle_beta   90.00
_cell.angle_gamma   90.00
#
_symmetry.space_group_name_H-M   'P 1'
#
loop_
_entity.id
_entity.type
_entity.pdbx_description
1 polymer ?
#
loop_
_entity_poly.entity_id
_entity_poly.type
_entity_poly.pdbx_seq_one_letter_code
_entity_poly.pdbx_strand_id
1 'polypeptide(L)'
;MTFNVLSDPLTLRHINSPPFSSCLFYQGGIWPYTEAWAQQQQLVEARLRDGQLSDVLLLLEHFPVYTLGTGSKLDFVKFSPETADVELHRTERGGEVTYHCPGQLIGYPILNLRRHQQDLHWYLRQLEEVLIRLLARYGLVGERIPGLTGVWVEGHKVAAIGIKVKRWITMHGFALNVCPDLAGFKRIIPCGIGDRPVGSLQQFLPDITLAQVREDLPKIFGEVFQLEMIKQQDLLGEAGSNPEQTIDEEGTDYGSGETPVGNLGLTEGPPTNADQ
;
A
#
# COMPACT_ATOMS: atom_id res chain seq x y z
N MET A 1 53.84 -25.28 21.15
CA MET A 1 52.44 -25.71 21.29
C MET A 1 51.59 -24.80 20.43
N THR A 2 51.21 -25.29 19.26
CA THR A 2 50.19 -24.71 18.40
C THR A 2 48.83 -25.02 19.00
N PHE A 3 48.01 -23.99 19.23
CA PHE A 3 46.56 -24.15 19.34
C PHE A 3 45.90 -23.11 18.45
N ASN A 4 45.17 -23.66 17.48
CA ASN A 4 44.46 -23.04 16.40
C ASN A 4 42.98 -22.98 16.82
N VAL A 5 42.33 -21.82 16.76
CA VAL A 5 40.87 -21.69 16.92
C VAL A 5 40.33 -20.87 15.75
N LEU A 6 40.33 -21.53 14.58
CA LEU A 6 39.39 -21.25 13.49
C LEU A 6 38.16 -22.12 13.70
N SER A 7 37.15 -21.61 14.39
CA SER A 7 35.80 -22.20 14.43
C SER A 7 34.79 -21.25 15.07
N ASP A 8 34.45 -20.16 14.39
CA ASP A 8 33.13 -19.53 14.54
C ASP A 8 32.67 -18.95 13.19
N PRO A 9 31.62 -19.50 12.55
CA PRO A 9 31.15 -19.05 11.23
C PRO A 9 30.34 -17.74 11.23
N LEU A 10 30.20 -16.99 12.33
CA LEU A 10 29.27 -15.86 12.39
C LEU A 10 29.89 -14.45 12.45
N THR A 11 31.21 -14.28 12.26
CA THR A 11 31.84 -12.94 12.39
C THR A 11 32.72 -12.51 11.22
N LEU A 12 32.51 -13.04 10.02
CA LEU A 12 33.24 -12.63 8.80
C LEU A 12 32.32 -12.55 7.58
N ARG A 13 31.41 -11.56 7.57
CA ARG A 13 30.80 -10.99 6.35
C ARG A 13 30.44 -9.51 6.56
N HIS A 14 31.44 -8.63 6.64
CA HIS A 14 31.28 -7.19 6.41
C HIS A 14 32.50 -6.61 5.70
N ILE A 15 32.89 -7.26 4.60
CA ILE A 15 33.75 -6.68 3.58
C ILE A 15 33.01 -6.96 2.27
N ASN A 16 32.53 -5.89 1.62
CA ASN A 16 31.58 -5.82 0.50
C ASN A 16 30.10 -5.84 0.90
N SER A 17 29.63 -4.81 1.62
CA SER A 17 28.20 -4.47 1.61
C SER A 17 27.83 -3.99 0.19
N PRO A 18 26.84 -4.58 -0.50
CA PRO A 18 26.25 -3.91 -1.65
C PRO A 18 25.66 -2.56 -1.19
N PRO A 19 25.58 -1.55 -2.07
CA PRO A 19 24.92 -0.29 -1.71
C PRO A 19 23.49 -0.62 -1.26
N PHE A 20 23.01 0.06 -0.21
CA PHE A 20 21.62 -0.05 0.24
C PHE A 20 20.70 -0.07 -0.99
N SER A 21 19.87 -1.11 -1.12
CA SER A 21 18.87 -1.10 -2.19
C SER A 21 17.91 0.06 -1.90
N SER A 22 17.57 0.84 -2.93
CA SER A 22 16.68 1.97 -2.75
C SER A 22 15.22 1.52 -2.69
N CYS A 23 14.45 2.19 -1.84
CA CYS A 23 13.01 2.08 -1.75
C CYS A 23 12.39 3.45 -1.94
N LEU A 24 11.59 3.58 -2.99
CA LEU A 24 10.83 4.80 -3.24
C LEU A 24 9.65 4.84 -2.28
N PHE A 25 9.43 5.96 -1.59
CA PHE A 25 8.22 6.11 -0.79
C PHE A 25 7.40 7.32 -1.22
N TYR A 26 6.08 7.14 -1.16
CA TYR A 26 5.09 8.13 -1.55
C TYR A 26 4.22 8.46 -0.36
N GLN A 27 3.95 9.76 -0.15
CA GLN A 27 3.01 10.24 0.85
C GLN A 27 1.74 10.72 0.14
N GLY A 28 0.77 9.83 0.01
CA GLY A 28 -0.58 10.17 -0.45
C GLY A 28 -1.43 10.78 0.67
N GLY A 29 -2.43 11.55 0.26
CA GLY A 29 -3.51 12.03 1.12
C GLY A 29 -4.53 10.93 1.42
N ILE A 30 -5.82 11.26 1.29
CA ILE A 30 -6.94 10.32 1.46
C ILE A 30 -7.35 9.82 0.07
N TRP A 31 -7.28 8.50 -0.15
CA TRP A 31 -7.56 7.88 -1.44
C TRP A 31 -8.79 6.96 -1.35
N PRO A 32 -9.63 6.89 -2.40
CA PRO A 32 -10.58 5.80 -2.57
C PRO A 32 -9.86 4.44 -2.53
N TYR A 33 -10.49 3.45 -1.89
CA TYR A 33 -9.85 2.15 -1.68
C TYR A 33 -9.50 1.45 -3.00
N THR A 34 -10.42 1.51 -3.97
CA THR A 34 -10.30 0.88 -5.28
C THR A 34 -9.16 1.46 -6.12
N GLU A 35 -8.95 2.78 -6.06
CA GLU A 35 -7.86 3.46 -6.76
C GLU A 35 -6.50 3.04 -6.20
N ALA A 36 -6.33 3.06 -4.87
CA ALA A 36 -5.11 2.58 -4.24
C ALA A 36 -4.87 1.08 -4.49
N TRP A 37 -5.95 0.28 -4.54
CA TRP A 37 -5.86 -1.14 -4.84
C TRP A 37 -5.43 -1.39 -6.29
N ALA A 38 -5.94 -0.62 -7.25
CA ALA A 38 -5.49 -0.67 -8.64
C ALA A 38 -4.02 -0.25 -8.78
N GLN A 39 -3.61 0.81 -8.08
CA GLN A 39 -2.21 1.27 -8.08
C GLN A 39 -1.25 0.19 -7.56
N GLN A 40 -1.62 -0.48 -6.47
CA GLN A 40 -0.84 -1.60 -5.95
C GLN A 40 -0.70 -2.74 -6.98
N GLN A 41 -1.77 -3.09 -7.68
CA GLN A 41 -1.72 -4.12 -8.72
C GLN A 41 -0.78 -3.73 -9.86
N GLN A 42 -0.84 -2.48 -10.32
CA GLN A 42 0.08 -1.97 -11.36
C GLN A 42 1.54 -2.04 -10.90
N LEU A 43 1.83 -1.63 -9.67
CA LEU A 43 3.18 -1.69 -9.09
C LEU A 43 3.70 -3.12 -8.95
N VAL A 44 2.82 -4.06 -8.59
CA VAL A 44 3.14 -5.50 -8.53
C VAL A 44 3.46 -6.01 -9.94
N GLU A 45 2.59 -5.76 -10.92
CA GLU A 45 2.79 -6.22 -12.30
C GLU A 45 4.05 -5.63 -12.94
N ALA A 46 4.37 -4.37 -12.68
CA ALA A 46 5.61 -3.76 -13.14
C ALA A 46 6.84 -4.53 -12.61
N ARG A 47 6.86 -4.89 -11.33
CA ARG A 47 7.95 -5.66 -10.70
C ARG A 47 7.99 -7.14 -11.11
N LEU A 48 6.85 -7.69 -11.54
CA LEU A 48 6.82 -9.02 -12.15
C LEU A 48 7.43 -9.03 -13.55
N ARG A 49 7.29 -7.93 -14.31
CA ARG A 49 7.95 -7.76 -15.62
C ARG A 49 9.43 -7.44 -15.49
N ASP A 50 9.77 -6.56 -14.55
CA ASP A 50 11.14 -6.17 -14.26
C ASP A 50 11.43 -6.23 -12.75
N GLY A 51 12.11 -7.30 -12.35
CA GLY A 51 12.48 -7.53 -10.95
C GLY A 51 13.58 -6.61 -10.41
N GLN A 52 14.19 -5.77 -11.27
CA GLN A 52 15.23 -4.80 -10.88
C GLN A 52 14.65 -3.46 -10.41
N LEU A 53 13.38 -3.16 -10.73
CA LEU A 53 12.72 -1.93 -10.28
C LEU A 53 12.81 -1.79 -8.76
N SER A 54 13.14 -0.59 -8.27
CA SER A 54 13.24 -0.29 -6.83
C SER A 54 11.99 -0.72 -6.07
N ASP A 55 12.12 -1.03 -4.78
CA ASP A 55 10.96 -1.29 -3.94
C ASP A 55 10.13 -0.01 -3.76
N VAL A 56 8.85 -0.16 -3.41
CA VAL A 56 7.95 0.97 -3.16
C VAL A 56 7.26 0.84 -1.80
N LEU A 57 7.13 1.95 -1.09
CA LEU A 57 6.25 2.09 0.07
C LEU A 57 5.21 3.20 -0.20
N LEU A 58 3.94 2.82 -0.30
CA LEU A 58 2.85 3.80 -0.34
C LEU A 58 2.36 4.09 1.08
N LEU A 59 2.27 5.37 1.44
CA LEU A 59 1.69 5.83 2.71
C LEU A 59 0.50 6.73 2.43
N LEU A 60 -0.69 6.36 2.92
CA LEU A 60 -1.94 7.07 2.62
C LEU A 60 -2.97 6.88 3.72
N GLU A 61 -4.12 7.53 3.54
CA GLU A 61 -5.37 7.28 4.26
C GLU A 61 -6.43 6.75 3.30
N HIS A 62 -7.47 6.12 3.83
CA HIS A 62 -8.67 5.78 3.07
C HIS A 62 -9.88 6.54 3.58
N PHE A 63 -10.82 6.85 2.67
CA PHE A 63 -12.20 7.11 3.05
C PHE A 63 -12.78 5.90 3.81
N PRO A 64 -13.83 6.09 4.63
CA PRO A 64 -14.50 5.00 5.34
C PRO A 64 -14.80 3.80 4.42
N VAL A 65 -14.17 2.66 4.71
CA VAL A 65 -14.30 1.45 3.90
C VAL A 65 -14.09 0.20 4.74
N TYR A 66 -14.90 -0.82 4.47
CA TYR A 66 -14.71 -2.16 5.00
C TYR A 66 -14.06 -3.05 3.95
N THR A 67 -13.11 -3.87 4.36
CA THR A 67 -12.50 -4.85 3.45
C THR A 67 -12.59 -6.24 4.04
N LEU A 68 -12.91 -7.22 3.20
CA LEU A 68 -13.00 -8.64 3.53
C LEU A 68 -11.78 -9.34 2.93
N GLY A 69 -10.87 -9.82 3.78
CA GLY A 69 -9.76 -10.67 3.34
C GLY A 69 -10.19 -12.09 3.00
N THR A 70 -9.23 -12.92 2.59
CA THR A 70 -9.46 -14.31 2.17
C THR A 70 -10.02 -15.20 3.27
N GLY A 71 -9.74 -14.89 4.55
CA GLY A 71 -10.30 -15.60 5.70
C GLY A 71 -11.69 -15.10 6.15
N SER A 72 -12.20 -14.00 5.56
CA SER A 72 -13.41 -13.36 6.03
C SER A 72 -14.69 -14.00 5.50
N LYS A 73 -15.73 -14.00 6.35
CA LYS A 73 -17.13 -14.33 5.98
C LYS A 73 -17.99 -13.05 6.00
N LEU A 74 -19.14 -13.08 5.31
CA LEU A 74 -20.10 -11.98 5.35
C LEU A 74 -20.72 -11.80 6.74
N ASP A 75 -20.90 -12.89 7.49
CA ASP A 75 -21.42 -12.89 8.86
C ASP A 75 -20.55 -12.10 9.86
N PHE A 76 -19.33 -11.71 9.46
CA PHE A 76 -18.48 -10.83 10.25
C PHE A 76 -18.84 -9.35 10.08
N VAL A 77 -19.82 -9.03 9.24
CA VAL A 77 -20.33 -7.69 9.00
C VAL A 77 -21.70 -7.57 9.67
N LYS A 78 -21.87 -6.60 10.58
CA LYS A 78 -23.11 -6.40 11.35
C LYS A 78 -24.10 -5.45 10.65
N PHE A 79 -24.00 -5.34 9.33
CA PHE A 79 -24.86 -4.51 8.50
C PHE A 79 -25.11 -5.19 7.16
N SER A 80 -26.22 -4.87 6.49
CA SER A 80 -26.49 -5.37 5.14
C SER A 80 -25.66 -4.59 4.11
N PRO A 81 -24.79 -5.25 3.33
CA PRO A 81 -23.98 -4.59 2.29
C PRO A 81 -24.81 -3.84 1.25
N GLU A 82 -26.04 -4.29 0.99
CA GLU A 82 -26.94 -3.74 -0.03
C GLU A 82 -27.54 -2.38 0.36
N THR A 83 -27.52 -2.06 1.66
CA THR A 83 -28.21 -0.90 2.23
C THR A 83 -27.29 0.03 3.01
N ALA A 84 -26.00 -0.30 3.07
CA ALA A 84 -25.05 0.46 3.86
C ALA A 84 -24.48 1.64 3.07
N ASP A 85 -24.43 2.81 3.70
CA ASP A 85 -23.82 4.02 3.16
C ASP A 85 -22.27 3.99 3.16
N VAL A 86 -21.67 2.80 3.31
CA VAL A 86 -20.21 2.64 3.44
C VAL A 86 -19.75 1.50 2.55
N GLU A 87 -18.64 1.73 1.83
CA GLU A 87 -18.08 0.75 0.91
C GLU A 87 -17.66 -0.55 1.60
N LEU A 88 -17.88 -1.68 0.92
CA LEU A 88 -17.43 -3.00 1.33
C LEU A 88 -16.79 -3.73 0.14
N HIS A 89 -15.51 -4.05 0.25
CA HIS A 89 -14.76 -4.74 -0.83
C HIS A 89 -14.24 -6.09 -0.38
N ARG A 90 -14.43 -7.13 -1.20
CA ARG A 90 -13.70 -8.40 -1.03
C ARG A 90 -12.34 -8.30 -1.71
N THR A 91 -11.31 -8.78 -1.01
CA THR A 91 -9.92 -8.53 -1.35
C THR A 91 -9.10 -9.80 -1.17
N GLU A 92 -7.91 -9.81 -1.76
CA GLU A 92 -7.05 -11.00 -1.77
C GLU A 92 -6.01 -11.01 -0.64
N ARG A 93 -6.02 -10.00 0.25
CA ARG A 93 -5.17 -9.99 1.44
C ARG A 93 -5.54 -11.13 2.38
N GLY A 94 -4.54 -11.63 3.09
CA GLY A 94 -4.76 -12.47 4.25
C GLY A 94 -5.53 -11.74 5.36
N GLY A 95 -5.98 -12.52 6.34
CA GLY A 95 -6.82 -12.04 7.44
C GLY A 95 -8.29 -11.93 7.03
N GLU A 96 -9.07 -11.31 7.91
CA GLU A 96 -10.53 -11.34 7.86
C GLU A 96 -11.09 -9.95 7.54
N VAL A 97 -12.20 -9.55 8.16
CA VAL A 97 -12.78 -8.21 7.98
C VAL A 97 -11.94 -7.16 8.72
N THR A 98 -11.78 -5.98 8.12
CA THR A 98 -11.26 -4.79 8.81
C THR A 98 -11.97 -3.53 8.31
N TYR A 99 -11.74 -2.43 9.02
CA TYR A 99 -12.23 -1.10 8.68
C TYR A 99 -11.07 -0.12 8.52
N HIS A 100 -11.16 0.72 7.49
CA HIS A 100 -10.25 1.84 7.26
C HIS A 100 -11.01 3.15 7.20
N CYS A 101 -10.38 4.22 7.67
CA CYS A 101 -10.94 5.56 7.72
C CYS A 101 -9.82 6.61 7.89
N PRO A 102 -10.14 7.91 7.74
CA PRO A 102 -9.21 8.98 8.06
C PRO A 102 -8.70 8.90 9.51
N GLY A 103 -7.45 9.30 9.72
CA GLY A 103 -6.72 9.14 10.99
C GLY A 103 -5.99 7.80 11.13
N GLN A 104 -6.17 6.86 10.20
CA GLN A 104 -5.29 5.68 10.07
C GLN A 104 -4.15 5.95 9.08
N LEU A 105 -2.91 5.64 9.47
CA LEU A 105 -1.82 5.57 8.50
C LEU A 105 -1.79 4.18 7.87
N ILE A 106 -2.11 4.11 6.58
CA ILE A 106 -2.05 2.90 5.78
C ILE A 106 -0.70 2.83 5.10
N GLY A 107 -0.02 1.70 5.22
CA GLY A 107 1.23 1.41 4.52
C GLY A 107 1.08 0.22 3.59
N TYR A 108 1.42 0.42 2.31
CA TYR A 108 1.49 -0.64 1.31
C TYR A 108 2.92 -0.80 0.78
N PRO A 109 3.75 -1.65 1.42
CA PRO A 109 5.07 -1.98 0.90
C PRO A 109 4.94 -2.98 -0.25
N ILE A 110 5.36 -2.56 -1.45
CA ILE A 110 5.49 -3.37 -2.66
C ILE A 110 6.96 -3.73 -2.83
N LEU A 111 7.36 -4.82 -2.18
CA LEU A 111 8.73 -5.29 -2.12
C LEU A 111 8.94 -6.53 -2.98
N ASN A 112 10.09 -6.65 -3.63
CA ASN A 112 10.55 -7.90 -4.22
C ASN A 112 11.35 -8.71 -3.20
N LEU A 113 10.70 -9.64 -2.50
CA LEU A 113 11.32 -10.43 -1.41
C LEU A 113 12.50 -11.31 -1.87
N ARG A 114 12.68 -11.53 -3.18
CA ARG A 114 13.89 -12.20 -3.69
C ARG A 114 15.17 -11.39 -3.47
N ARG A 115 15.05 -10.06 -3.33
CA ARG A 115 16.16 -9.15 -3.02
C ARG A 115 16.40 -8.97 -1.52
N HIS A 116 15.49 -9.52 -0.72
CA HIS A 116 15.50 -9.47 0.74
C HIS A 116 15.64 -10.89 1.25
N GLN A 117 14.55 -11.44 1.77
CA GLN A 117 14.44 -12.80 2.25
C GLN A 117 13.12 -13.39 1.77
N GLN A 118 13.17 -14.56 1.14
CA GLN A 118 12.01 -15.30 0.65
C GLN A 118 11.30 -16.06 1.78
N ASP A 119 10.87 -15.32 2.81
CA ASP A 119 10.18 -15.85 3.99
C ASP A 119 9.06 -14.89 4.41
N LEU A 120 7.82 -15.38 4.36
CA LEU A 120 6.64 -14.59 4.70
C LEU A 120 6.51 -14.35 6.21
N HIS A 121 6.99 -15.28 7.04
CA HIS A 121 6.99 -15.09 8.49
C HIS A 121 7.97 -13.99 8.87
N TRP A 122 9.18 -14.02 8.30
CA TRP A 122 10.15 -12.94 8.44
C TRP A 122 9.55 -11.61 8.01
N TYR A 123 8.95 -11.53 6.81
CA TYR A 123 8.40 -10.28 6.30
C TYR A 123 7.30 -9.71 7.22
N LEU A 124 6.38 -10.55 7.71
CA LEU A 124 5.37 -10.13 8.68
C LEU A 124 6.00 -9.62 9.99
N ARG A 125 7.03 -10.32 10.50
CA ARG A 125 7.75 -9.87 11.71
C ARG A 125 8.47 -8.54 11.50
N GLN A 126 9.00 -8.27 10.31
CA GLN A 126 9.60 -6.99 9.97
C GLN A 126 8.57 -5.87 9.90
N LEU A 127 7.36 -6.11 9.36
CA LEU A 127 6.28 -5.11 9.41
C LEU A 127 5.86 -4.79 10.84
N GLU A 128 5.71 -5.81 11.69
CA GLU A 128 5.48 -5.60 13.12
C GLU A 128 6.64 -4.83 13.78
N GLU A 129 7.90 -5.12 13.39
CA GLU A 129 9.09 -4.46 13.93
C GLU A 129 9.14 -2.97 13.58
N VAL A 130 8.83 -2.61 12.33
CA VAL A 130 8.71 -1.21 11.92
C VAL A 130 7.75 -0.46 12.82
N LEU A 131 6.57 -1.04 13.05
CA LEU A 131 5.54 -0.43 13.88
C LEU A 131 5.96 -0.37 15.35
N ILE A 132 6.56 -1.42 15.90
CA ILE A 132 7.02 -1.44 17.30
C ILE A 132 8.13 -0.41 17.54
N ARG A 133 9.10 -0.30 16.63
CA ARG A 133 10.16 0.72 16.74
C ARG A 133 9.62 2.13 16.59
N LEU A 134 8.64 2.33 15.70
CA LEU A 134 7.93 3.59 15.56
C LEU A 134 7.20 3.97 16.85
N LEU A 135 6.53 3.03 17.52
CA LEU A 135 5.91 3.26 18.82
C LEU A 135 6.93 3.61 19.91
N ALA A 136 8.06 2.90 19.95
CA ALA A 136 9.13 3.15 20.92
C ALA A 136 9.70 4.57 20.80
N ARG A 137 9.76 5.14 19.58
CA ARG A 137 10.16 6.54 19.35
C ARG A 137 9.24 7.54 20.06
N TYR A 138 7.97 7.20 20.25
CA TYR A 138 7.00 8.01 20.96
C TYR A 138 6.85 7.61 22.45
N GLY A 139 7.71 6.73 22.95
CA GLY A 139 7.66 6.24 24.34
C GLY A 139 6.56 5.20 24.60
N LEU A 140 5.94 4.64 23.56
CA LEU A 140 4.96 3.57 23.68
C LEU A 140 5.61 2.19 23.56
N VAL A 141 5.21 1.27 24.43
CA VAL A 141 5.65 -0.13 24.37
C VAL A 141 4.69 -0.90 23.45
N GLY A 142 5.13 -1.13 22.21
CA GLY A 142 4.42 -1.97 21.25
C GLY A 142 4.75 -3.45 21.42
N GLU A 143 3.75 -4.30 21.40
CA GLU A 143 3.90 -5.74 21.63
C GLU A 143 3.35 -6.58 20.48
N ARG A 144 3.94 -7.79 20.34
CA ARG A 144 3.40 -8.88 19.52
C ARG A 144 2.68 -9.85 20.43
N ILE A 145 1.51 -10.30 20.01
CA ILE A 145 0.79 -11.35 20.72
C ILE A 145 0.89 -12.64 19.90
N PRO A 146 1.39 -13.75 20.46
CA PRO A 146 1.44 -15.03 19.78
C PRO A 146 0.07 -15.41 19.19
N GLY A 147 0.06 -15.78 17.91
CA GLY A 147 -1.15 -16.14 17.17
C GLY A 147 -2.00 -14.97 16.67
N LEU A 148 -1.75 -13.73 17.12
CA LEU A 148 -2.54 -12.55 16.73
C LEU A 148 -1.69 -11.53 15.97
N THR A 149 -1.65 -11.67 14.65
CA THR A 149 -0.92 -10.77 13.75
C THR A 149 -1.35 -9.30 13.93
N GLY A 150 -0.35 -8.42 14.06
CA GLY A 150 -0.52 -6.98 14.30
C GLY A 150 0.28 -6.51 15.50
N VAL A 151 0.12 -5.23 15.84
CA VAL A 151 0.81 -4.60 16.97
C VAL A 151 -0.20 -4.10 18.00
N TRP A 152 0.15 -4.30 19.26
CA TRP A 152 -0.70 -4.06 20.42
C TRP A 152 -0.03 -3.10 21.40
N VAL A 153 -0.82 -2.29 22.08
CA VAL A 153 -0.37 -1.41 23.18
C VAL A 153 -1.37 -1.57 24.30
N GLU A 154 -0.91 -1.94 25.50
CA GLU A 154 -1.75 -2.13 26.69
C GLU A 154 -3.01 -2.99 26.40
N GLY A 155 -2.83 -4.10 25.67
CA GLY A 155 -3.91 -5.02 25.29
C GLY A 155 -4.84 -4.53 24.16
N HIS A 156 -4.65 -3.33 23.63
CA HIS A 156 -5.43 -2.78 22.52
C HIS A 156 -4.71 -2.98 21.18
N LYS A 157 -5.44 -3.43 20.15
CA LYS A 157 -4.87 -3.57 18.80
C LYS A 157 -4.76 -2.19 18.16
N VAL A 158 -3.55 -1.68 18.03
CA VAL A 158 -3.29 -0.36 17.41
C VAL A 158 -2.90 -0.47 15.95
N ALA A 159 -2.43 -1.64 15.50
CA ALA A 159 -2.15 -1.87 14.08
C ALA A 159 -2.62 -3.24 13.59
N ALA A 160 -3.29 -3.25 12.45
CA ALA A 160 -3.61 -4.45 11.69
C ALA A 160 -2.58 -4.66 10.58
N ILE A 161 -2.23 -5.92 10.31
CA ILE A 161 -1.33 -6.29 9.21
C ILE A 161 -2.02 -7.41 8.42
N GLY A 162 -2.14 -7.22 7.12
CA GLY A 162 -2.73 -8.16 6.19
C GLY A 162 -2.08 -7.97 4.83
N ILE A 163 -1.40 -9.02 4.36
CA ILE A 163 -0.59 -8.98 3.13
C ILE A 163 -1.12 -9.96 2.09
N LYS A 164 -0.75 -9.73 0.84
CA LYS A 164 -0.73 -10.72 -0.23
C LYS A 164 0.67 -10.76 -0.82
N VAL A 165 1.10 -11.93 -1.29
CA VAL A 165 2.34 -12.08 -2.05
C VAL A 165 2.06 -12.81 -3.36
N LYS A 166 2.48 -12.21 -4.48
CA LYS A 166 2.39 -12.82 -5.82
C LYS A 166 3.81 -13.00 -6.36
N ARG A 167 4.25 -14.26 -6.51
CA ARG A 167 5.61 -14.61 -6.97
C ARG A 167 6.69 -13.78 -6.24
N TRP A 168 6.65 -13.74 -4.91
CA TRP A 168 7.57 -12.99 -4.05
C TRP A 168 7.52 -11.46 -4.15
N ILE A 169 6.54 -10.89 -4.85
CA ILE A 169 6.24 -9.45 -4.80
C ILE A 169 5.10 -9.22 -3.80
N THR A 170 5.30 -8.34 -2.82
CA THR A 170 4.32 -8.07 -1.75
C THR A 170 3.27 -7.05 -2.19
N MET A 171 2.11 -7.11 -1.54
CA MET A 171 0.95 -6.25 -1.75
C MET A 171 0.13 -6.16 -0.46
N HIS A 172 -0.70 -5.13 -0.33
CA HIS A 172 -1.31 -4.71 0.93
C HIS A 172 -0.21 -4.40 1.96
N GLY A 173 -0.44 -4.61 3.25
CA GLY A 173 0.53 -4.19 4.26
C GLY A 173 -0.11 -4.01 5.62
N PHE A 174 -0.03 -2.79 6.15
CA PHE A 174 -0.49 -2.47 7.51
C PHE A 174 -1.42 -1.26 7.55
N ALA A 175 -2.23 -1.20 8.61
CA ALA A 175 -3.05 -0.05 8.96
C ALA A 175 -2.79 0.28 10.44
N LEU A 176 -2.18 1.43 10.70
CA LEU A 176 -1.87 1.94 12.04
C LEU A 176 -2.92 2.97 12.44
N ASN A 177 -3.63 2.71 13.53
CA ASN A 177 -4.61 3.62 14.10
C ASN A 177 -3.88 4.76 14.84
N VAL A 178 -3.65 5.90 14.20
CA VAL A 178 -3.05 7.06 14.86
C VAL A 178 -4.10 7.81 15.67
N CYS A 179 -5.08 8.40 14.96
CA CYS A 179 -6.19 9.15 15.55
C CYS A 179 -7.52 8.94 14.80
N PRO A 180 -7.90 7.72 14.38
CA PRO A 180 -9.16 7.50 13.67
C PRO A 180 -10.37 7.51 14.61
N ASP A 181 -11.55 7.75 14.05
CA ASP A 181 -12.80 7.37 14.72
C ASP A 181 -12.96 5.84 14.70
N LEU A 182 -12.88 5.23 15.89
CA LEU A 182 -12.98 3.79 16.05
C LEU A 182 -14.42 3.25 15.98
N ALA A 183 -15.44 4.11 15.84
CA ALA A 183 -16.85 3.68 15.82
C ALA A 183 -17.15 2.65 14.71
N GLY A 184 -16.49 2.74 13.56
CA GLY A 184 -16.67 1.79 12.46
C GLY A 184 -16.28 0.35 12.83
N PHE A 185 -15.32 0.14 13.74
CA PHE A 185 -14.96 -1.20 14.20
C PHE A 185 -16.09 -1.91 14.97
N LYS A 186 -17.04 -1.17 15.56
CA LYS A 186 -18.19 -1.76 16.26
C LYS A 186 -19.14 -2.50 15.32
N ARG A 187 -19.13 -2.13 14.03
CA ARG A 187 -19.97 -2.69 12.95
C ARG A 187 -19.41 -3.98 12.34
N ILE A 188 -18.27 -4.46 12.81
CA ILE A 188 -17.66 -5.71 12.36
C ILE A 188 -17.34 -6.63 13.53
N ILE A 189 -17.14 -7.91 13.23
CA ILE A 189 -16.63 -8.94 14.14
C ILE A 189 -15.28 -9.36 13.58
N PRO A 190 -14.17 -8.74 14.01
CA PRO A 190 -12.85 -9.29 13.70
C PRO A 190 -12.74 -10.65 14.39
N CYS A 191 -12.63 -11.73 13.63
CA CYS A 191 -12.43 -13.05 14.20
C CYS A 191 -10.96 -13.18 14.66
N GLY A 192 -10.72 -14.12 15.57
CA GLY A 192 -9.39 -14.40 16.11
C GLY A 192 -8.87 -13.43 17.17
N ILE A 193 -9.36 -12.18 17.28
CA ILE A 193 -8.87 -11.26 18.34
C ILE A 193 -9.52 -11.45 19.72
N GLY A 194 -10.53 -12.32 19.85
CA GLY A 194 -11.28 -12.51 21.11
C GLY A 194 -12.01 -11.24 21.54
N ASP A 195 -12.29 -11.10 22.85
CA ASP A 195 -12.87 -9.89 23.47
C ASP A 195 -11.88 -8.70 23.57
N ARG A 196 -10.82 -8.67 22.76
CA ARG A 196 -9.78 -7.64 22.89
C ARG A 196 -10.14 -6.39 22.08
N PRO A 197 -10.01 -5.20 22.68
CA PRO A 197 -10.39 -3.96 22.03
C PRO A 197 -9.43 -3.55 20.92
N VAL A 198 -9.96 -2.87 19.90
CA VAL A 198 -9.17 -2.07 18.96
C VAL A 198 -8.88 -0.72 19.62
N GLY A 199 -7.68 -0.19 19.43
CA GLY A 199 -7.27 1.11 19.96
C GLY A 199 -6.54 1.97 18.94
N SER A 200 -6.13 3.16 19.37
CA SER A 200 -5.35 4.12 18.58
C SER A 200 -4.23 4.74 19.42
N LEU A 201 -3.23 5.32 18.76
CA LEU A 201 -2.12 5.96 19.47
C LEU A 201 -2.59 7.17 20.28
N GLN A 202 -3.57 7.92 19.76
CA GLN A 202 -4.15 9.08 20.44
C GLN A 202 -4.76 8.75 21.82
N GLN A 203 -5.17 7.50 22.07
CA GLN A 203 -5.66 7.08 23.39
C GLN A 203 -4.56 7.12 24.46
N PHE A 204 -3.30 6.89 24.07
CA PHE A 204 -2.15 6.84 24.96
C PHE A 204 -1.28 8.11 24.87
N LEU A 205 -1.34 8.80 23.72
CA LEU A 205 -0.61 10.03 23.43
C LEU A 205 -1.57 11.06 22.79
N PRO A 206 -2.31 11.85 23.58
CA PRO A 206 -3.35 12.74 23.06
C PRO A 206 -2.91 13.72 21.97
N ASP A 207 -1.65 14.17 22.03
CA ASP A 207 -1.07 15.15 21.11
C ASP A 207 -0.46 14.53 19.84
N ILE A 208 -0.48 13.20 19.69
CA ILE A 208 0.12 12.56 18.52
C ILE A 208 -0.68 12.90 17.25
N THR A 209 0.04 13.28 16.20
CA THR A 209 -0.57 13.64 14.92
C THR A 209 -0.21 12.65 13.82
N LEU A 210 -1.13 12.46 12.88
CA LEU A 210 -0.87 11.65 11.70
C LEU A 210 0.31 12.20 10.88
N ALA A 211 0.47 13.52 10.82
CA ALA A 211 1.57 14.18 10.10
C ALA A 211 2.94 13.76 10.65
N GLN A 212 3.10 13.78 11.98
CA GLN A 212 4.32 13.33 12.65
C GLN A 212 4.62 11.86 12.33
N VAL A 213 3.61 10.99 12.45
CA VAL A 213 3.75 9.55 12.17
C VAL A 213 4.11 9.29 10.70
N ARG A 214 3.53 10.04 9.75
CA ARG A 214 3.84 9.96 8.32
C ARG A 214 5.29 10.35 8.00
N GLU A 215 5.85 11.29 8.73
CA GLU A 215 7.23 11.74 8.53
C GLU A 215 8.26 10.74 9.07
N ASP A 216 7.98 10.15 10.23
CA ASP A 216 8.94 9.28 10.91
C ASP A 216 8.90 7.83 10.40
N LEU A 217 7.74 7.34 9.95
CA LEU A 217 7.59 5.94 9.53
C LEU A 217 8.55 5.51 8.42
N PRO A 218 8.76 6.26 7.31
CA PRO A 218 9.71 5.87 6.27
C PRO A 218 11.13 5.65 6.82
N LYS A 219 11.59 6.49 7.75
CA LYS A 219 12.93 6.39 8.35
C LYS A 219 13.09 5.03 9.06
N ILE A 220 12.13 4.70 9.92
CA ILE A 220 12.11 3.42 10.65
C ILE A 220 11.96 2.22 9.69
N PHE A 221 11.16 2.36 8.64
CA PHE A 221 11.03 1.33 7.60
C PHE A 221 12.38 1.04 6.93
N GLY A 222 13.11 2.08 6.53
CA GLY A 222 14.45 1.99 5.95
C GLY A 222 15.45 1.31 6.89
N GLU A 223 15.43 1.66 8.17
CA GLU A 223 16.30 1.03 9.18
C GLU A 223 16.03 -0.47 9.35
N VAL A 224 14.76 -0.87 9.43
CA VAL A 224 14.37 -2.28 9.66
C VAL A 224 14.65 -3.14 8.43
N PHE A 225 14.39 -2.62 7.23
CA PHE A 225 14.60 -3.35 5.98
C PHE A 225 15.99 -3.11 5.36
N GLN A 226 16.83 -2.27 5.98
CA GLN A 226 18.14 -1.86 5.44
C GLN A 226 18.03 -1.28 4.02
N LEU A 227 17.09 -0.35 3.85
CA LEU A 227 16.77 0.31 2.58
C LEU A 227 17.10 1.81 2.66
N GLU A 228 17.64 2.35 1.57
CA GLU A 228 17.71 3.80 1.38
C GLU A 228 16.34 4.32 0.95
N MET A 229 15.72 5.15 1.78
CA MET A 229 14.37 5.63 1.55
C MET A 229 14.39 6.94 0.76
N ILE A 230 13.88 6.90 -0.47
CA ILE A 230 13.87 8.05 -1.39
C ILE A 230 12.43 8.54 -1.50
N LYS A 231 12.18 9.78 -1.05
CA LYS A 231 10.86 10.40 -1.18
C LYS A 231 10.60 10.70 -2.65
N GLN A 232 9.47 10.23 -3.17
CA GLN A 232 8.96 10.63 -4.48
C GLN A 232 7.80 11.60 -4.32
N GLN A 233 7.78 12.62 -5.17
CA GLN A 233 6.65 13.55 -5.25
C GLN A 233 5.54 12.88 -6.08
N ASP A 234 4.31 12.99 -5.59
CA ASP A 234 3.02 12.46 -6.08
C ASP A 234 3.02 11.49 -7.29
N LEU A 235 2.43 10.30 -7.10
CA LEU A 235 2.14 9.36 -8.20
C LEU A 235 1.16 9.91 -9.26
N LEU A 236 0.49 11.03 -8.99
CA LEU A 236 -0.59 11.59 -9.80
C LEU A 236 -0.19 12.85 -10.59
N GLY A 237 1.09 13.24 -10.58
CA GLY A 237 1.61 14.28 -11.47
C GLY A 237 2.27 13.65 -12.70
N GLU A 238 1.87 14.08 -13.91
CA GLU A 238 2.37 13.66 -15.24
C GLU A 238 1.60 12.53 -15.98
N ALA A 239 0.28 12.47 -15.80
CA ALA A 239 -0.61 12.02 -16.85
C ALA A 239 -1.46 13.20 -17.36
N GLY A 240 -0.82 14.19 -17.98
CA GLY A 240 -1.55 15.35 -18.51
C GLY A 240 -0.72 16.62 -18.71
N SER A 241 0.30 16.56 -19.55
CA SER A 241 0.80 17.76 -20.24
C SER A 241 1.13 17.37 -21.67
N ASN A 242 0.11 17.45 -22.53
CA ASN A 242 0.31 17.56 -23.97
C ASN A 242 1.24 18.76 -24.19
N PRO A 243 2.37 18.65 -24.90
CA PRO A 243 3.05 19.85 -25.35
C PRO A 243 2.08 20.59 -26.28
N GLU A 244 1.69 21.79 -25.85
CA GLU A 244 0.98 22.74 -26.68
C GLU A 244 1.69 22.83 -28.02
N GLN A 245 0.91 22.62 -29.09
CA GLN A 245 1.29 23.05 -30.42
C GLN A 245 1.55 24.54 -30.34
N THR A 246 2.81 24.94 -30.51
CA THR A 246 3.18 26.29 -30.90
C THR A 246 2.49 26.60 -32.22
N ILE A 247 1.38 27.33 -32.11
CA ILE A 247 0.84 28.14 -33.20
C ILE A 247 1.74 29.36 -33.33
N ASP A 248 2.68 29.28 -34.26
CA ASP A 248 3.45 30.42 -34.70
C ASP A 248 2.52 31.30 -35.56
N GLU A 249 2.12 32.45 -35.00
CA GLU A 249 1.54 33.55 -35.75
C GLU A 249 2.63 34.25 -36.56
N GLU A 250 2.81 33.87 -37.82
CA GLU A 250 3.30 34.79 -38.85
C GLU A 250 2.47 34.60 -40.13
N GLY A 251 1.70 35.63 -40.46
CA GLY A 251 0.87 35.66 -41.65
C GLY A 251 1.67 36.00 -42.90
N THR A 252 1.25 35.44 -44.03
CA THR A 252 1.21 36.16 -45.31
C THR A 252 0.13 35.58 -46.22
N ASP A 253 -0.72 36.49 -46.68
CA ASP A 253 -1.60 36.46 -47.84
C ASP A 253 -0.95 35.85 -49.09
N TYR A 254 -1.68 35.00 -49.83
CA TYR A 254 -1.81 35.04 -51.29
C TYR A 254 -2.82 33.98 -51.79
N GLY A 255 -3.90 34.45 -52.44
CA GLY A 255 -4.22 34.02 -53.81
C GLY A 255 -4.97 32.70 -54.05
N SER A 256 -6.25 32.85 -54.41
CA SER A 256 -6.93 32.25 -55.58
C SER A 256 -6.97 30.73 -55.80
N GLY A 257 -8.19 30.22 -56.00
CA GLY A 257 -8.46 29.38 -57.17
C GLY A 257 -9.06 27.99 -56.92
N GLU A 258 -10.30 27.85 -57.37
CA GLU A 258 -10.87 26.67 -58.06
C GLU A 258 -11.35 25.45 -57.23
N THR A 259 -12.68 25.30 -57.23
CA THR A 259 -13.41 24.02 -57.21
C THR A 259 -13.15 23.23 -58.50
N PRO A 260 -13.27 21.88 -58.52
CA PRO A 260 -14.59 21.30 -58.84
C PRO A 260 -14.94 19.94 -58.20
N VAL A 261 -16.24 19.80 -57.90
CA VAL A 261 -17.16 18.71 -58.29
C VAL A 261 -16.66 17.26 -58.29
N GLY A 262 -17.32 16.39 -57.50
CA GLY A 262 -17.26 14.93 -57.67
C GLY A 262 -18.26 14.18 -56.79
N ASN A 263 -19.26 13.60 -57.44
CA ASN A 263 -20.51 13.05 -56.91
C ASN A 263 -20.36 11.58 -56.41
N LEU A 264 -21.48 11.02 -55.88
CA LEU A 264 -21.78 9.62 -55.49
C LEU A 264 -21.63 9.36 -53.98
N GLY A 265 -22.65 9.03 -53.20
CA GLY A 265 -23.90 8.32 -53.48
C GLY A 265 -23.98 7.10 -52.56
N LEU A 266 -24.85 7.18 -51.54
CA LEU A 266 -25.76 6.15 -50.97
C LEU A 266 -25.32 4.67 -51.04
N THR A 267 -25.32 3.87 -49.96
CA THR A 267 -26.50 3.45 -49.17
C THR A 267 -26.10 2.64 -47.93
N GLU A 268 -26.91 2.77 -46.87
CA GLU A 268 -26.96 1.88 -45.70
C GLU A 268 -27.52 0.48 -46.01
N GLY A 269 -27.19 -0.50 -45.16
CA GLY A 269 -27.90 -1.78 -45.02
C GLY A 269 -27.12 -2.85 -44.23
N PRO A 270 -27.60 -3.30 -43.05
CA PRO A 270 -27.04 -4.42 -42.26
C PRO A 270 -27.83 -5.73 -42.57
N PRO A 271 -27.81 -6.81 -41.74
CA PRO A 271 -26.81 -7.42 -40.85
C PRO A 271 -26.53 -8.89 -41.28
N THR A 272 -25.70 -9.67 -40.55
CA THR A 272 -25.91 -11.14 -40.47
C THR A 272 -25.17 -11.82 -39.31
N ASN A 273 -25.98 -12.54 -38.53
CA ASN A 273 -25.82 -13.80 -37.79
C ASN A 273 -24.63 -14.08 -36.86
N ALA A 274 -25.00 -14.25 -35.59
CA ALA A 274 -24.41 -15.16 -34.64
C ALA A 274 -24.78 -16.62 -34.99
N ASP A 275 -23.81 -17.52 -34.85
CA ASP A 275 -24.01 -18.92 -34.48
C ASP A 275 -22.69 -19.45 -33.88
N GLN A 276 -22.85 -20.22 -32.78
CA GLN A 276 -21.89 -21.06 -32.03
C GLN A 276 -21.18 -20.44 -30.82
#